data_AF-A0A524LJG0-F1
#
_entry.id   AF-A0A524LJG0-F1
#
_cell.length_a   1.000
_cell.length_b   1.000
_cell.length_c   1.000
_cell.angle_alpha   90.00
_cell.angle_beta   90.00
_cell.angle_gamma   90.00
#
_symmetry.space_group_name_H-M   'P 1'
#
loop_
_entity.id
_entity.type
_entity.pdbx_description
1 polymer ?
#
loop_
_entity_poly.entity_id
_entity_poly.type
_entity_poly.pdbx_seq_one_letter_code
_entity_poly.pdbx_strand_id
1 'polypeptide(L)'
;MDLGTFGAIIKFALEVEEEVKSFYKKVSELARNDALVRLLGDLVTRGQKRINTLERVRRENVTEMILEPIEGLDSDSFSIKTSDSGDIDDATIKTLASAIETTLQRFYTIAAKKIDFLPEVEYAFELLAEKNESAIKQLSV
;
A
#
# COMPACT_ATOMS: atom_id res chain seq x y z
N MET A 1 -2.50 7.31 14.41
CA MET A 1 -3.86 7.91 14.37
C MET A 1 -4.87 6.78 14.20
N ASP A 2 -5.94 6.78 14.99
CA ASP A 2 -6.95 5.73 14.91
C ASP A 2 -7.74 5.79 13.58
N LEU A 3 -7.84 4.65 12.90
CA LEU A 3 -8.60 4.48 11.65
C LEU A 3 -10.02 4.01 11.96
N GLY A 4 -10.71 4.77 12.82
CA GLY A 4 -11.97 4.42 13.47
C GLY A 4 -13.20 4.27 12.55
N THR A 5 -13.06 4.52 11.25
CA THR A 5 -14.16 4.41 10.28
C THR A 5 -13.65 3.88 8.94
N PHE A 6 -14.54 3.27 8.17
CA PHE A 6 -14.23 2.83 6.80
C PHE A 6 -13.66 3.98 5.95
N GLY A 7 -14.22 5.18 6.09
CA GLY A 7 -13.73 6.36 5.39
C GLY A 7 -12.30 6.76 5.78
N ALA A 8 -11.93 6.64 7.06
CA ALA A 8 -10.57 6.89 7.53
C ALA A 8 -9.59 5.85 6.97
N ILE A 9 -9.97 4.57 6.93
CA ILE A 9 -9.16 3.49 6.35
C ILE A 9 -8.86 3.76 4.88
N ILE A 10 -9.89 4.08 4.10
CA ILE A 10 -9.73 4.35 2.66
C ILE A 10 -8.88 5.59 2.41
N LYS A 11 -9.10 6.66 3.19
CA LYS A 11 -8.30 7.87 3.08
C LYS A 11 -6.84 7.58 3.37
N PHE A 12 -6.54 6.88 4.46
CA PHE A 12 -5.19 6.47 4.82
C PHE A 12 -4.56 5.60 3.74
N ALA A 13 -5.27 4.59 3.23
CA ALA A 13 -4.77 3.71 2.18
C ALA A 13 -4.38 4.50 0.92
N LEU A 14 -5.21 5.47 0.50
CA LEU A 14 -4.92 6.33 -0.65
C LEU A 14 -3.68 7.21 -0.42
N GLU A 15 -3.55 7.81 0.76
CA GLU A 15 -2.41 8.65 1.13
C GLU A 15 -1.11 7.84 1.11
N VAL A 16 -1.12 6.66 1.72
CA VAL A 16 0.04 5.75 1.76
C VAL A 16 0.42 5.28 0.35
N GLU A 17 -0.54 4.90 -0.48
CA GLU A 17 -0.24 4.45 -1.85
C GLU A 17 0.36 5.56 -2.71
N GLU A 18 -0.09 6.81 -2.54
CA GLU A 18 0.50 7.96 -3.23
C GLU A 18 1.93 8.25 -2.75
N GLU A 19 2.19 8.15 -1.44
CA GLU A 19 3.53 8.27 -0.88
C GLU A 19 4.47 7.19 -1.44
N VAL A 20 4.04 5.93 -1.41
CA VAL A 20 4.80 4.78 -1.92
C VAL A 20 5.09 4.91 -3.40
N LYS A 21 4.08 5.27 -4.20
CA LYS A 21 4.25 5.49 -5.64
C LYS A 21 5.26 6.60 -5.92
N SER A 22 5.20 7.68 -5.15
CA SER A 22 6.15 8.80 -5.26
C SER A 22 7.57 8.39 -4.87
N PHE A 23 7.70 7.60 -3.80
CA PHE A 23 8.97 7.02 -3.38
C PHE A 23 9.57 6.13 -4.48
N TYR A 24 8.80 5.20 -5.05
CA TYR A 24 9.30 4.32 -6.11
C TYR A 24 9.75 5.08 -7.35
N LYS A 25 9.05 6.14 -7.76
CA LYS A 25 9.51 7.03 -8.82
C LYS A 25 10.85 7.68 -8.47
N LYS A 26 10.96 8.28 -7.28
CA LYS A 26 12.19 8.95 -6.80
C LYS A 26 13.38 7.98 -6.80
N VAL A 27 13.23 6.79 -6.22
CA VAL A 27 14.35 5.84 -6.13
C VAL A 27 14.65 5.13 -7.45
N SER A 28 13.71 5.09 -8.39
CA SER A 28 14.00 4.58 -9.75
C SER A 28 14.97 5.46 -10.53
N GLU A 29 15.01 6.77 -10.24
CA GLU A 29 15.97 7.71 -10.81
C GLU A 29 17.37 7.58 -10.19
N LEU A 30 17.45 7.01 -8.99
CA LEU A 30 18.70 6.81 -8.24
C LEU A 30 19.31 5.42 -8.44
N ALA A 31 18.48 4.43 -8.80
CA ALA A 31 18.90 3.06 -9.02
C ALA A 31 19.87 2.96 -10.20
N ARG A 32 20.94 2.18 -10.03
CA ARG A 32 21.98 1.99 -11.05
C ARG A 32 21.76 0.74 -11.90
N ASN A 33 20.99 -0.21 -11.38
CA ASN A 33 20.66 -1.46 -12.06
C ASN A 33 19.37 -1.35 -12.89
N ASP A 34 19.48 -1.56 -14.21
CA ASP A 34 18.34 -1.50 -15.14
C ASP A 34 17.18 -2.44 -14.79
N ALA A 35 17.47 -3.64 -14.26
CA ALA A 35 16.42 -4.57 -13.85
C ALA A 35 15.68 -4.06 -12.61
N LEU A 36 16.39 -3.41 -11.68
CA LEU A 36 15.78 -2.74 -10.54
C LEU A 36 14.92 -1.54 -10.98
N VAL A 37 15.40 -0.73 -11.91
CA VAL A 37 14.62 0.39 -12.49
C VAL A 37 13.31 -0.12 -13.09
N ARG A 38 13.34 -1.21 -13.86
CA ARG A 38 12.13 -1.84 -14.42
C ARG A 38 11.19 -2.34 -13.33
N LEU A 39 11.73 -3.03 -12.32
CA LEU A 39 10.94 -3.53 -11.20
C LEU A 39 10.24 -2.39 -10.44
N LEU A 40 10.95 -1.29 -10.18
CA LEU A 40 10.37 -0.09 -9.55
C LEU A 40 9.28 0.54 -10.43
N GLY A 41 9.47 0.59 -11.75
CA GLY A 41 8.44 1.03 -12.69
C GLY A 41 7.17 0.16 -12.66
N ASP A 42 7.34 -1.16 -12.54
CA ASP A 42 6.23 -2.09 -12.36
C ASP A 42 5.51 -1.85 -11.02
N LEU A 43 6.25 -1.57 -9.95
CA LEU A 43 5.69 -1.23 -8.64
C LEU A 43 4.91 0.10 -8.66
N VAL A 44 5.40 1.12 -9.37
CA VAL A 44 4.66 2.38 -9.61
C VAL A 44 3.34 2.10 -10.33
N THR A 45 3.37 1.28 -11.37
CA THR A 45 2.17 0.89 -12.14
C THR A 45 1.19 0.11 -11.27
N ARG A 46 1.68 -0.79 -10.42
CA ARG A 46 0.86 -1.53 -9.45
C ARG A 46 0.23 -0.58 -8.44
N GLY A 47 0.98 0.33 -7.84
CA GLY A 47 0.47 1.34 -6.90
C GLY A 47 -0.68 2.15 -7.52
N GLN A 48 -0.55 2.59 -8.78
CA GLN A 48 -1.65 3.28 -9.47
C GLN A 48 -2.90 2.41 -9.63
N LYS A 49 -2.75 1.11 -9.93
CA LYS A 49 -3.89 0.18 -9.99
C LYS A 49 -4.56 0.00 -8.63
N ARG A 50 -3.78 0.00 -7.54
CA ARG A 50 -4.31 -0.07 -6.16
C ARG A 50 -5.11 1.20 -5.83
N ILE A 51 -4.56 2.38 -6.11
CA ILE A 51 -5.26 3.67 -5.96
C ILE A 51 -6.60 3.66 -6.71
N ASN A 52 -6.61 3.29 -7.99
CA ASN A 52 -7.84 3.23 -8.77
C ASN A 52 -8.88 2.26 -8.17
N THR A 53 -8.42 1.14 -7.60
CA THR A 53 -9.28 0.16 -6.91
C THR A 53 -9.87 0.77 -5.63
N LEU A 54 -9.04 1.43 -4.81
CA LEU A 54 -9.46 2.09 -3.58
C LEU A 54 -10.45 3.23 -3.85
N GLU A 55 -10.22 4.04 -4.89
CA GLU A 55 -11.15 5.09 -5.29
C GLU A 55 -12.50 4.52 -5.75
N ARG A 56 -12.48 3.40 -6.49
CA ARG A 56 -13.70 2.73 -6.91
C ARG A 56 -14.48 2.21 -5.71
N VAL A 57 -13.81 1.49 -4.81
CA VAL A 57 -14.36 1.01 -3.54
C VAL A 57 -14.97 2.16 -2.74
N ARG A 58 -14.26 3.29 -2.64
CA ARG A 58 -14.74 4.51 -1.98
C ARG A 58 -16.03 5.03 -2.59
N ARG A 59 -16.11 5.14 -3.92
CA ARG A 59 -17.30 5.66 -4.64
C ARG A 59 -18.50 4.72 -4.52
N GLU A 60 -18.26 3.42 -4.57
CA GLU A 60 -19.30 2.39 -4.49
C GLU A 60 -19.86 2.24 -3.06
N ASN A 61 -19.07 2.56 -2.03
CA ASN A 61 -19.42 2.33 -0.61
C ASN A 61 -19.44 3.63 0.22
N VAL A 62 -19.80 4.77 -0.38
CA VAL A 62 -19.87 6.07 0.34
C VAL A 62 -20.86 6.02 1.50
N THR A 63 -21.97 5.30 1.35
CA THR A 63 -23.01 5.15 2.39
C THR A 63 -22.51 4.40 3.61
N GLU A 64 -21.51 3.54 3.45
CA GLU A 64 -20.96 2.70 4.51
C GLU A 64 -19.92 3.44 5.37
N MET A 65 -19.49 4.63 4.94
CA MET A 65 -18.50 5.45 5.67
C MET A 65 -19.02 5.99 7.02
N ILE A 66 -20.32 5.86 7.31
CA ILE A 66 -20.99 6.44 8.49
C ILE A 66 -21.59 5.41 9.45
N LEU A 67 -21.49 4.11 9.17
CA LEU A 67 -22.35 3.11 9.82
C LEU A 67 -21.69 2.42 11.02
N GLU A 68 -20.46 1.89 10.87
CA GLU A 68 -19.84 1.06 11.90
C GLU A 68 -18.48 1.63 12.35
N PRO A 69 -18.26 1.86 13.66
CA PRO A 69 -16.95 2.19 14.18
C PRO A 69 -16.01 0.98 14.07
N ILE A 70 -14.80 1.21 13.60
CA ILE A 70 -13.78 0.17 13.42
C ILE A 70 -12.74 0.31 14.52
N GLU A 71 -12.60 -0.70 15.38
CA GLU A 71 -11.67 -0.63 16.51
C GLU A 71 -10.35 -1.36 16.24
N GLY A 72 -9.27 -0.84 16.82
CA GLY A 72 -7.98 -1.52 16.89
C GLY A 72 -7.20 -1.52 15.58
N LEU A 73 -7.36 -0.48 14.76
CA LEU A 73 -6.57 -0.25 13.56
C LEU A 73 -5.91 1.13 13.64
N ASP A 74 -4.62 1.15 13.93
CA ASP A 74 -3.84 2.40 14.06
C ASP A 74 -2.96 2.63 12.82
N SER A 75 -3.08 3.80 12.20
CA SER A 75 -2.25 4.23 11.07
C SER A 75 -0.75 4.16 11.39
N ASP A 76 -0.35 4.40 12.63
CA ASP A 76 1.04 4.51 13.04
C ASP A 76 1.76 3.15 12.97
N SER A 77 0.98 2.06 13.03
CA SER A 77 1.47 0.68 12.83
C SER A 77 1.82 0.37 11.37
N PHE A 78 1.47 1.26 10.44
CA PHE A 78 1.69 1.11 9.00
C PHE A 78 2.41 2.31 8.39
N SER A 79 3.01 3.17 9.21
CA SER A 79 3.79 4.31 8.75
C SER A 79 4.99 3.83 7.92
N ILE A 80 5.10 4.36 6.71
CA ILE A 80 6.19 4.06 5.79
C ILE A 80 7.29 5.08 6.01
N LYS A 81 8.48 4.59 6.34
CA LYS A 81 9.67 5.44 6.51
C LYS A 81 10.42 5.50 5.18
N THR A 82 10.07 6.48 4.36
CA THR A 82 10.86 6.83 3.18
C THR A 82 12.08 7.62 3.66
N SER A 83 13.30 7.10 3.41
CA SER A 83 14.53 7.79 3.83
C SER A 83 14.90 8.87 2.81
N ASP A 84 15.12 10.10 3.26
CA ASP A 84 15.45 11.25 2.41
C ASP A 84 16.95 11.43 2.12
N SER A 85 17.81 10.55 2.66
CA SER A 85 19.25 10.68 2.50
C SER A 85 19.70 10.36 1.08
N GLY A 86 20.23 11.38 0.39
CA GLY A 86 20.84 11.26 -0.93
C GLY A 86 22.02 10.27 -0.92
N ASP A 87 22.07 9.46 -1.98
CA ASP A 87 22.94 8.29 -2.19
C ASP A 87 22.47 7.02 -1.44
N ILE A 88 21.36 6.45 -1.92
CA ILE A 88 20.85 5.13 -1.54
C ILE A 88 21.31 4.12 -2.59
N ASP A 89 21.94 3.02 -2.16
CA ASP A 89 22.37 1.97 -3.08
C ASP A 89 21.21 1.03 -3.47
N ASP A 90 21.42 0.26 -4.55
CA ASP A 90 20.41 -0.66 -5.09
C ASP A 90 19.93 -1.71 -4.05
N ALA A 91 20.83 -2.13 -3.15
CA ALA A 91 20.50 -3.10 -2.10
C ALA A 91 19.57 -2.50 -1.04
N THR A 92 19.83 -1.26 -0.64
CA THR A 92 18.98 -0.50 0.29
C THR A 92 17.63 -0.20 -0.36
N ILE A 93 17.60 0.18 -1.64
CA ILE A 93 16.35 0.40 -2.40
C ILE A 93 15.50 -0.87 -2.41
N LYS A 94 16.07 -2.04 -2.74
CA LYS A 94 15.35 -3.33 -2.69
C LYS A 94 14.82 -3.63 -1.28
N THR A 95 15.65 -3.41 -0.26
CA THR A 95 15.27 -3.67 1.14
C THR A 95 14.09 -2.80 1.58
N LEU A 96 14.14 -1.50 1.25
CA LEU A 96 13.05 -0.56 1.52
C LEU A 96 11.77 -0.94 0.76
N ALA A 97 11.87 -1.27 -0.53
CA ALA A 97 10.72 -1.71 -1.33
C ALA A 97 10.08 -2.98 -0.75
N SER A 98 10.88 -3.98 -0.35
CA SER A 98 10.37 -5.18 0.32
C SER A 98 9.67 -4.86 1.64
N ALA A 99 10.23 -3.97 2.47
CA ALA A 99 9.62 -3.56 3.73
C ALA A 99 8.29 -2.80 3.52
N ILE A 100 8.22 -1.96 2.48
CA ILE A 100 7.01 -1.25 2.07
C ILE A 100 5.93 -2.24 1.64
N GLU A 101 6.22 -3.13 0.69
CA GLU A 101 5.23 -4.07 0.18
C GLU A 101 4.75 -5.04 1.28
N THR A 102 5.63 -5.42 2.22
CA THR A 102 5.27 -6.20 3.41
C THR A 102 4.32 -5.43 4.34
N THR A 103 4.58 -4.14 4.54
CA THR A 103 3.71 -3.27 5.36
C THR A 103 2.35 -3.10 4.71
N LEU A 104 2.29 -2.87 3.41
CA LEU A 104 1.05 -2.79 2.64
C LEU A 104 0.26 -4.11 2.67
N GLN A 105 0.92 -5.25 2.45
CA GLN A 105 0.29 -6.57 2.56
C GLN A 105 -0.35 -6.75 3.94
N ARG A 106 0.40 -6.44 5.00
CA ARG A 106 -0.09 -6.56 6.38
C ARG A 106 -1.26 -5.62 6.63
N PHE A 107 -1.17 -4.38 6.17
CA PHE A 107 -2.25 -3.40 6.28
C PHE A 107 -3.53 -3.92 5.61
N TYR A 108 -3.47 -4.31 4.34
CA TYR A 108 -4.63 -4.81 3.60
C TYR A 108 -5.22 -6.08 4.22
N THR A 109 -4.38 -7.00 4.70
CA THR A 109 -4.84 -8.23 5.36
C THR A 109 -5.58 -7.94 6.67
N ILE A 110 -5.07 -7.01 7.49
CA ILE A 110 -5.72 -6.66 8.75
C ILE A 110 -6.98 -5.84 8.49
N ALA A 111 -6.91 -4.87 7.57
CA ALA A 111 -8.05 -4.03 7.22
C ALA A 111 -9.19 -4.84 6.62
N ALA A 112 -8.93 -5.84 5.76
CA ALA A 112 -9.95 -6.76 5.23
C ALA A 112 -10.77 -7.42 6.35
N LYS A 113 -10.10 -7.97 7.36
CA LYS A 113 -10.76 -8.59 8.53
C LYS A 113 -11.55 -7.60 9.39
N LYS A 114 -11.21 -6.31 9.33
CA LYS A 114 -11.89 -5.26 10.08
C LYS A 114 -13.09 -4.68 9.34
N ILE A 115 -13.22 -4.98 8.05
CA ILE A 115 -14.29 -4.52 7.17
C ILE A 115 -15.06 -5.71 6.56
N ASP A 116 -15.04 -6.86 7.23
CA ASP A 116 -15.72 -8.11 6.81
C ASP A 116 -17.26 -7.98 6.74
N PHE A 117 -17.81 -6.98 7.44
CA PHE A 117 -19.21 -6.55 7.29
C PHE A 117 -19.53 -5.97 5.89
N LEU A 118 -18.52 -5.67 5.07
CA LEU A 118 -18.63 -5.27 3.66
C LEU A 118 -17.92 -6.30 2.75
N PRO A 119 -18.58 -7.41 2.37
CA PRO A 119 -17.90 -8.52 1.69
C PRO A 119 -17.20 -8.15 0.38
N GLU A 120 -17.76 -7.21 -0.39
CA GLU A 120 -17.14 -6.74 -1.64
C GLU A 120 -15.85 -5.95 -1.39
N VAL A 121 -15.81 -5.21 -0.28
CA VAL A 121 -14.67 -4.39 0.12
C VAL A 121 -13.59 -5.27 0.75
N GLU A 122 -13.99 -6.19 1.64
CA GLU A 122 -13.11 -7.23 2.20
C GLU A 122 -12.37 -7.96 1.07
N TYR A 123 -13.12 -8.52 0.11
CA TYR A 123 -12.54 -9.24 -1.02
C TYR A 123 -11.59 -8.36 -1.85
N ALA A 124 -11.94 -7.08 -2.06
CA ALA A 124 -11.04 -6.15 -2.75
C ALA A 124 -9.71 -5.97 -1.99
N PHE A 125 -9.74 -5.88 -0.66
CA PHE A 125 -8.56 -5.73 0.17
C PHE A 125 -7.71 -7.02 0.22
N GLU A 126 -8.34 -8.20 0.26
CA GLU A 126 -7.63 -9.48 0.14
C GLU A 126 -6.85 -9.58 -1.18
N LEU A 127 -7.50 -9.23 -2.30
CA LEU A 127 -6.84 -9.21 -3.61
C LEU A 127 -5.69 -8.21 -3.68
N LEU A 128 -5.74 -7.11 -2.93
CA LEU A 128 -4.62 -6.16 -2.83
C LEU A 128 -3.47 -6.82 -2.06
N ALA A 129 -3.74 -7.44 -0.91
CA ALA A 129 -2.75 -8.15 -0.11
C ALA A 129 -2.03 -9.26 -0.91
N GLU A 130 -2.74 -10.08 -1.67
CA GLU A 130 -2.14 -11.13 -2.52
C GLU A 130 -1.20 -10.56 -3.59
N LYS A 131 -1.55 -9.40 -4.17
CA LYS A 131 -0.72 -8.71 -5.15
C LYS A 131 0.56 -8.15 -4.52
N ASN A 132 0.49 -7.67 -3.28
CA ASN A 132 1.67 -7.26 -2.51
C ASN A 132 2.55 -8.48 -2.19
N GLU A 133 1.97 -9.63 -1.79
CA GLU A 133 2.73 -10.86 -1.56
C GLU A 133 3.52 -11.29 -2.81
N SER A 134 2.88 -11.22 -3.97
CA SER A 134 3.52 -11.51 -5.25
C SER A 134 4.68 -10.54 -5.56
N ALA A 135 4.55 -9.27 -5.18
CA ALA A 135 5.61 -8.27 -5.34
C ALA A 135 6.79 -8.53 -4.39
N ILE A 136 6.52 -8.88 -3.13
CA ILE A 136 7.54 -9.25 -2.14
C ILE A 136 8.39 -10.41 -2.66
N LYS A 137 7.75 -11.44 -3.22
CA LYS A 137 8.45 -12.58 -3.85
C LYS A 137 9.39 -12.13 -4.97
N GLN A 138 8.97 -11.18 -5.82
CA GLN A 138 9.80 -10.64 -6.91
C GLN A 138 10.99 -9.82 -6.41
N LEU A 139 10.83 -9.10 -5.30
CA LEU A 139 11.89 -8.30 -4.67
C LEU A 139 12.92 -9.15 -3.91
N SER A 140 12.55 -10.37 -3.53
CA SER A 140 13.41 -11.32 -2.79
C SER A 140 14.32 -12.16 -3.69
N VAL A 141 14.20 -12.01 -5.02
CA VAL A 141 15.02 -12.68 -6.06
C VAL A 141 16.15 -11.76 -6.50
#